data_AF-A0A3E0GY53-F1
#
_entry.id   AF-A0A3E0GY53-F1
#
_cell.length_a   1.000
_cell.length_b   1.000
_cell.length_c   1.000
_cell.angle_alpha   90.00
_cell.angle_beta   90.00
_cell.angle_gamma   90.00
#
_symmetry.space_group_name_H-M   'P 1'
#
loop_
_entity.id
_entity.type
_entity.pdbx_description
1 polymer ?
#
loop_
_entity_poly.entity_id
_entity_poly.type
_entity_poly.pdbx_seq_one_letter_code
_entity_poly.pdbx_strand_id
1 'polypeptide(L)'
;MSPPPRGPDTGDQFTLQLPASTSHPPAPPITVAGRALTPSPVFDTYWRFAAARHALYQARLAGHPGPWTSDPILARHRFTNAFRAADRVSQHLINQVIYAADPAPTEVVFRTLLFKSFNRISTWQLLHTELGEISWARFDLDRYELILGRAAQAGQRLYSPAYVIPPPPMGAARKHTNHLRLLQHVMAGGLVERLLAAGGMAETFRLLHDIPSFGDFLAYQHTVDLGYSDIVNFDEDDFVVAGPGARDGIRKCFGPAADGIEHEIIRYVTEHQEQHFARLGLRFDGLLGRRRLHLVDCQNLFCEVDKYARVAHPDVAGHSGRSRIKQTFRPLAEPLTAWFPPKWNLNDAATADSAEATRSCWPSQTPTPSATTP
;
A
#
# COMPACT_ATOMS: atom_id res chain seq x y z
N MET A 1 -13.68 -23.24 -51.12
CA MET A 1 -14.54 -22.35 -50.31
C MET A 1 -13.68 -21.82 -49.18
N SER A 2 -13.24 -20.56 -49.26
CA SER A 2 -12.51 -19.91 -48.17
C SER A 2 -13.48 -19.59 -47.03
N PRO A 3 -13.08 -19.72 -45.75
CA PRO A 3 -13.92 -19.32 -44.64
C PRO A 3 -14.10 -17.79 -44.66
N PRO A 4 -15.24 -17.26 -44.19
CA PRO A 4 -15.48 -15.83 -44.17
C PRO A 4 -14.55 -15.14 -43.15
N PRO A 5 -14.23 -13.86 -43.34
CA PRO A 5 -13.43 -13.10 -42.38
C PRO A 5 -14.18 -13.01 -41.05
N ARG A 6 -13.46 -13.28 -39.95
CA ARG A 6 -13.97 -13.02 -38.60
C ARG A 6 -14.25 -11.52 -38.47
N GLY A 7 -15.48 -11.18 -38.10
CA GLY A 7 -15.84 -9.81 -37.72
C GLY A 7 -15.02 -9.34 -36.51
N PRO A 8 -14.93 -8.02 -36.27
CA PRO A 8 -14.21 -7.48 -35.13
C PRO A 8 -14.80 -8.05 -33.85
N ASP A 9 -13.93 -8.64 -33.03
CA ASP A 9 -14.22 -9.11 -31.69
C ASP A 9 -14.74 -7.91 -30.88
N THR A 10 -16.05 -7.81 -30.68
CA THR A 10 -16.64 -6.84 -29.76
C THR A 10 -16.33 -7.33 -28.36
N GLY A 11 -15.08 -7.12 -27.93
CA GLY A 11 -14.65 -7.39 -26.57
C GLY A 11 -15.59 -6.65 -25.62
N ASP A 12 -16.27 -7.41 -24.76
CA ASP A 12 -17.15 -6.85 -23.73
C ASP A 12 -16.41 -5.75 -22.98
N GLN A 13 -16.87 -4.51 -23.13
CA GLN A 13 -16.28 -3.37 -22.43
C GLN A 13 -16.65 -3.47 -20.95
N PHE A 14 -15.69 -3.90 -20.12
CA PHE A 14 -15.86 -3.83 -18.67
C PHE A 14 -15.96 -2.36 -18.24
N THR A 15 -17.15 -1.94 -17.81
CA THR A 15 -17.34 -0.67 -17.09
C THR A 15 -18.06 -0.99 -15.79
N LEU A 16 -17.39 -0.80 -14.65
CA LEU A 16 -18.07 -0.92 -13.37
C LEU A 16 -19.13 0.18 -13.27
N GLN A 17 -20.40 -0.24 -13.28
CA GLN A 17 -21.50 0.54 -12.75
C GLN A 17 -21.61 0.20 -11.27
N LEU A 18 -21.37 1.21 -10.42
CA LEU A 18 -21.80 1.05 -9.04
C LEU A 18 -23.31 0.89 -9.06
N PRO A 19 -23.88 -0.06 -8.29
CA PRO A 19 -25.32 -0.13 -8.18
C PRO A 19 -25.81 1.27 -7.82
N ALA A 20 -26.81 1.77 -8.57
CA ALA A 20 -27.53 2.98 -8.20
C ALA A 20 -27.89 2.89 -6.72
N SER A 21 -28.06 4.01 -6.03
CA SER A 21 -28.50 4.03 -4.63
C SER A 21 -29.89 3.39 -4.52
N THR A 22 -29.96 2.06 -4.60
CA THR A 22 -31.07 1.24 -4.20
C THR A 22 -31.31 1.60 -2.75
N SER A 23 -32.57 1.85 -2.42
CA SER A 23 -33.02 2.21 -1.09
C SER A 23 -32.81 1.03 -0.13
N HIS A 24 -31.56 0.70 0.15
CA HIS A 24 -31.24 -0.16 1.28
C HIS A 24 -31.57 0.62 2.54
N PRO A 25 -32.16 -0.04 3.55
CA PRO A 25 -32.35 0.61 4.83
C PRO A 25 -30.98 1.07 5.37
N PRO A 26 -30.92 2.24 6.03
CA PRO A 26 -29.70 2.71 6.66
C PRO A 26 -29.15 1.64 7.61
N ALA A 27 -27.84 1.58 7.75
CA ALA A 27 -27.22 0.65 8.67
C ALA A 27 -27.79 0.88 10.10
N PRO A 28 -28.24 -0.19 10.79
CA PRO A 28 -28.79 -0.05 12.13
C PRO A 28 -27.70 0.46 13.10
N PRO A 29 -28.08 1.06 14.24
CA PRO A 29 -27.14 1.36 15.30
C PRO A 29 -26.34 0.11 15.70
N ILE A 30 -25.04 0.29 15.94
CA ILE A 30 -24.13 -0.78 16.34
C ILE A 30 -23.58 -0.49 17.73
N THR A 31 -23.16 -1.52 18.46
CA THR A 31 -22.47 -1.35 19.75
C THR A 31 -21.03 -1.78 19.59
N VAL A 32 -20.10 -0.86 19.84
CA VAL A 32 -18.65 -1.12 19.78
C VAL A 32 -18.02 -0.58 21.06
N ALA A 33 -17.21 -1.41 21.73
CA ALA A 33 -16.56 -1.03 22.99
C ALA A 33 -17.55 -0.50 24.07
N GLY A 34 -18.76 -1.07 24.13
CA GLY A 34 -19.82 -0.63 25.05
C GLY A 34 -20.48 0.71 24.69
N ARG A 35 -20.16 1.30 23.53
CA ARG A 35 -20.77 2.55 23.04
C ARG A 35 -21.73 2.28 21.89
N ALA A 36 -22.91 2.88 21.96
CA ALA A 36 -23.84 2.89 20.84
C ALA A 36 -23.35 3.90 19.78
N LEU A 37 -23.17 3.42 18.55
CA LEU A 37 -22.78 4.23 17.40
C LEU A 37 -23.93 4.24 16.39
N THR A 38 -24.26 5.42 15.88
CA THR A 38 -25.23 5.57 14.79
C THR A 38 -24.47 5.78 13.49
N PRO A 39 -24.48 4.81 12.56
CA PRO A 39 -23.80 4.96 11.29
C PRO A 39 -24.40 6.10 10.45
N SER A 40 -23.54 6.88 9.82
CA SER A 40 -23.91 7.88 8.81
C SER A 40 -23.97 7.24 7.41
N PRO A 41 -24.48 7.93 6.38
CA PRO A 41 -24.40 7.48 4.98
C PRO A 41 -22.97 7.21 4.48
N VAL A 42 -21.95 7.77 5.15
CA VAL A 42 -20.54 7.51 4.82
C VAL A 42 -20.15 6.07 5.14
N PHE A 43 -20.81 5.42 6.12
CA PHE A 43 -20.53 4.02 6.44
C PHE A 43 -20.96 3.06 5.31
N ASP A 44 -22.09 3.31 4.65
CA ASP A 44 -22.47 2.56 3.45
C ASP A 44 -21.50 2.86 2.28
N THR A 45 -21.03 4.10 2.21
CA THR A 45 -20.03 4.52 1.22
C THR A 45 -18.69 3.84 1.42
N TYR A 46 -18.28 3.56 2.66
CA TYR A 46 -17.07 2.78 2.96
C TYR A 46 -17.10 1.41 2.28
N TRP A 47 -18.21 0.67 2.42
CA TRP A 47 -18.36 -0.66 1.83
C TRP A 47 -18.49 -0.62 0.31
N ARG A 48 -19.27 0.33 -0.22
CA ARG A 48 -19.38 0.55 -1.67
C ARG A 48 -18.03 0.91 -2.28
N PHE A 49 -17.26 1.78 -1.62
CA PHE A 49 -15.91 2.14 -2.04
C PHE A 49 -14.97 0.92 -2.03
N ALA A 50 -14.98 0.11 -0.96
CA ALA A 50 -14.15 -1.09 -0.87
C ALA A 50 -14.43 -2.06 -2.02
N ALA A 51 -15.71 -2.37 -2.27
CA ALA A 51 -16.14 -3.24 -3.37
C ALA A 51 -15.79 -2.66 -4.74
N ALA A 52 -16.11 -1.39 -4.97
CA ALA A 52 -15.79 -0.71 -6.21
C ALA A 52 -14.30 -0.74 -6.49
N ARG A 53 -13.51 -0.32 -5.51
CA ARG A 53 -12.07 -0.19 -5.67
C ARG A 53 -11.42 -1.54 -5.91
N HIS A 54 -11.88 -2.60 -5.25
CA HIS A 54 -11.37 -3.95 -5.53
C HIS A 54 -11.74 -4.44 -6.93
N ALA A 55 -12.97 -4.22 -7.39
CA ALA A 55 -13.37 -4.55 -8.76
C ALA A 55 -12.54 -3.81 -9.81
N LEU A 56 -12.24 -2.52 -9.60
CA LEU A 56 -11.33 -1.75 -10.47
C LEU A 56 -9.91 -2.33 -10.47
N TYR A 57 -9.43 -2.84 -9.33
CA TYR A 57 -8.13 -3.50 -9.27
C TYR A 57 -8.14 -4.80 -10.09
N GLN A 58 -9.16 -5.65 -9.92
CA GLN A 58 -9.30 -6.91 -10.65
C GLN A 58 -9.43 -6.71 -12.15
N ALA A 59 -10.25 -5.76 -12.61
CA ALA A 59 -10.40 -5.47 -14.03
C ALA A 59 -9.09 -5.03 -14.69
N ARG A 60 -8.32 -4.18 -13.99
CA ARG A 60 -7.00 -3.72 -14.45
C ARG A 60 -5.97 -4.84 -14.43
N LEU A 61 -6.02 -5.72 -13.44
CA LEU A 61 -5.13 -6.88 -13.36
C LEU A 61 -5.40 -7.85 -14.51
N ALA A 62 -6.68 -8.05 -14.87
CA ALA A 62 -7.10 -8.85 -16.01
C ALA A 62 -6.92 -8.16 -17.38
N GLY A 63 -6.25 -7.01 -17.43
CA GLY A 63 -5.92 -6.33 -18.70
C GLY A 63 -7.09 -5.67 -19.43
N HIS A 64 -8.25 -5.50 -18.79
CA HIS A 64 -9.39 -4.85 -19.44
C HIS A 64 -9.04 -3.40 -19.83
N PRO A 65 -9.45 -2.94 -21.03
CA PRO A 65 -9.26 -1.55 -21.42
C PRO A 65 -10.10 -0.61 -20.55
N GLY A 66 -9.62 0.63 -20.39
CA GLY A 66 -10.40 1.67 -19.71
C GLY A 66 -11.50 2.25 -20.62
N PRO A 67 -12.44 3.04 -20.05
CA PRO A 67 -12.55 3.41 -18.64
C PRO A 67 -13.11 2.29 -17.76
N TRP A 68 -12.50 2.04 -16.59
CA TRP A 68 -12.89 0.92 -15.70
C TRP A 68 -14.11 1.22 -14.81
N THR A 69 -14.58 2.46 -14.77
CA THR A 69 -15.69 2.87 -13.90
C THR A 69 -16.44 4.06 -14.46
N SER A 70 -17.73 4.13 -14.13
CA SER A 70 -18.59 5.30 -14.35
C SER A 70 -18.61 6.27 -13.17
N ASP A 71 -18.01 5.91 -12.02
CA ASP A 71 -17.90 6.80 -10.86
C ASP A 71 -16.93 7.96 -11.15
N PRO A 72 -17.40 9.22 -11.17
CA PRO A 72 -16.57 10.36 -11.54
C PRO A 72 -15.47 10.67 -10.51
N ILE A 73 -15.66 10.30 -9.24
CA ILE A 73 -14.68 10.49 -8.17
C ILE A 73 -13.55 9.46 -8.34
N LEU A 74 -13.88 8.18 -8.52
CA LEU A 74 -12.89 7.12 -8.74
C LEU A 74 -12.13 7.27 -10.07
N ALA A 75 -12.82 7.73 -11.12
CA ALA A 75 -12.19 7.99 -12.42
C ALA A 75 -11.17 9.14 -12.37
N ARG A 76 -11.46 10.19 -11.58
CA ARG A 76 -10.66 11.41 -11.54
C ARG A 76 -9.53 11.37 -10.52
N HIS A 77 -9.72 10.72 -9.37
CA HIS A 77 -8.83 10.88 -8.22
C HIS A 77 -8.05 9.61 -7.88
N ARG A 78 -6.85 9.81 -7.32
CA ARG A 78 -5.98 8.70 -6.92
C ARG A 78 -6.41 8.14 -5.55
N PHE A 79 -6.75 6.86 -5.54
CA PHE A 79 -6.99 6.07 -4.35
C PHE A 79 -6.05 4.86 -4.30
N THR A 80 -5.76 4.37 -3.10
CA THR A 80 -5.10 3.06 -2.92
C THR A 80 -6.07 1.94 -3.31
N ASN A 81 -5.57 0.70 -3.39
CA ASN A 81 -6.42 -0.49 -3.47
C ASN A 81 -7.04 -0.79 -2.10
N ALA A 82 -8.05 -1.67 -2.09
CA ALA A 82 -8.64 -2.19 -0.85
C ALA A 82 -7.59 -2.96 -0.03
N PHE A 83 -6.81 -3.80 -0.71
CA PHE A 83 -5.65 -4.47 -0.13
C PHE A 83 -4.40 -3.62 -0.29
N ARG A 84 -3.77 -3.20 0.81
CA ARG A 84 -2.57 -2.34 0.76
C ARG A 84 -1.43 -3.01 -0.01
N ALA A 85 -1.28 -4.33 0.14
CA ALA A 85 -0.25 -5.11 -0.55
C ALA A 85 -0.37 -5.06 -2.09
N ALA A 86 -1.56 -4.77 -2.62
CA ALA A 86 -1.80 -4.66 -4.07
C ALA A 86 -1.41 -3.29 -4.66
N ASP A 87 -1.10 -2.29 -3.84
CA ASP A 87 -0.61 -1.00 -4.33
C ASP A 87 0.75 -1.15 -5.02
N ARG A 88 0.97 -0.40 -6.11
CA ARG A 88 2.20 -0.48 -6.90
C ARG A 88 3.49 -0.29 -6.08
N VAL A 89 3.46 0.57 -5.05
CA VAL A 89 4.61 0.78 -4.17
C VAL A 89 4.83 -0.42 -3.25
N SER A 90 3.75 -1.01 -2.71
CA SER A 90 3.81 -2.24 -1.91
C SER A 90 4.26 -3.43 -2.74
N GLN A 91 3.74 -3.58 -3.97
CA GLN A 91 4.18 -4.60 -4.92
C GLN A 91 5.68 -4.48 -5.22
N HIS A 92 6.18 -3.27 -5.42
CA HIS A 92 7.62 -3.07 -5.61
C HIS A 92 8.43 -3.41 -4.35
N LEU A 93 7.97 -3.01 -3.16
CA LEU A 93 8.57 -3.40 -1.88
C LEU A 93 8.65 -4.94 -1.76
N ILE A 94 7.53 -5.62 -1.92
CA ILE A 94 7.45 -7.08 -1.75
C ILE A 94 8.36 -7.77 -2.77
N ASN A 95 8.19 -7.47 -4.06
CA ASN A 95 8.90 -8.18 -5.13
C ASN A 95 10.38 -7.82 -5.20
N GLN A 96 10.71 -6.52 -5.22
CA GLN A 96 12.04 -6.03 -5.64
C GLN A 96 12.94 -5.63 -4.46
N VAL A 97 12.36 -5.42 -3.27
CA VAL A 97 13.12 -4.97 -2.09
C VAL A 97 13.24 -6.10 -1.07
N ILE A 98 12.15 -6.81 -0.77
CA ILE A 98 12.15 -7.89 0.22
C ILE A 98 12.69 -9.18 -0.39
N TYR A 99 12.08 -9.66 -1.49
CA TYR A 99 12.28 -11.03 -1.98
C TYR A 99 13.21 -11.21 -3.20
N ALA A 100 13.69 -10.14 -3.84
CA ALA A 100 14.55 -10.25 -5.04
C ALA A 100 16.05 -10.38 -4.76
N ALA A 101 16.48 -10.30 -3.50
CA ALA A 101 17.91 -10.25 -3.11
C ALA A 101 18.14 -11.08 -1.84
N ASP A 102 19.35 -10.99 -1.26
CA ASP A 102 19.75 -11.76 -0.07
C ASP A 102 18.65 -11.76 1.02
N PRO A 103 18.11 -12.94 1.40
CA PRO A 103 17.03 -13.06 2.38
C PRO A 103 17.51 -12.94 3.83
N ALA A 104 18.81 -12.72 4.08
CA ALA A 104 19.32 -12.53 5.44
C ALA A 104 18.54 -11.43 6.19
N PRO A 105 18.16 -11.65 7.47
CA PRO A 105 17.34 -10.70 8.21
C PRO A 105 17.84 -9.26 8.21
N THR A 106 19.15 -9.09 8.42
CA THR A 106 19.82 -7.78 8.40
C THR A 106 19.64 -7.06 7.07
N GLU A 107 19.75 -7.80 5.97
CA GLU A 107 19.65 -7.28 4.62
C GLU A 107 18.20 -6.90 4.26
N VAL A 108 17.23 -7.75 4.61
CA VAL A 108 15.79 -7.47 4.40
C VAL A 108 15.33 -6.25 5.20
N VAL A 109 15.70 -6.16 6.49
CA VAL A 109 15.35 -5.02 7.34
C VAL A 109 15.98 -3.74 6.80
N PHE A 110 17.27 -3.76 6.47
CA PHE A 110 17.97 -2.61 5.91
C PHE A 110 17.31 -2.10 4.62
N ARG A 111 17.11 -2.99 3.65
CA ARG A 111 16.50 -2.63 2.35
C ARG A 111 15.08 -2.10 2.53
N THR A 112 14.29 -2.71 3.41
CA THR A 112 12.91 -2.28 3.70
C THR A 112 12.88 -0.88 4.29
N LEU A 113 13.68 -0.61 5.34
CA LEU A 113 13.73 0.70 5.98
C LEU A 113 14.32 1.78 5.05
N LEU A 114 15.36 1.45 4.27
CA LEU A 114 15.92 2.33 3.25
C LEU A 114 14.87 2.70 2.20
N PHE A 115 14.19 1.72 1.62
CA PHE A 115 13.15 1.94 0.62
C PHE A 115 12.04 2.83 1.17
N LYS A 116 11.55 2.53 2.38
CA LYS A 116 10.45 3.25 3.01
C LYS A 116 10.82 4.65 3.50
N SER A 117 12.09 4.92 3.75
CA SER A 117 12.58 6.28 4.04
C SER A 117 12.27 7.28 2.92
N PHE A 118 12.33 6.82 1.67
CA PHE A 118 11.98 7.61 0.49
C PHE A 118 10.55 7.30 -0.02
N ASN A 119 10.09 6.08 0.23
CA ASN A 119 8.80 5.51 -0.18
C ASN A 119 8.53 5.69 -1.69
N ARG A 120 9.59 5.62 -2.50
CA ARG A 120 9.56 5.99 -3.92
C ARG A 120 10.39 5.04 -4.77
N ILE A 121 9.71 4.38 -5.73
CA ILE A 121 10.31 3.41 -6.66
C ILE A 121 11.48 4.01 -7.45
N SER A 122 11.32 5.22 -8.02
CA SER A 122 12.40 5.81 -8.82
C SER A 122 13.67 6.11 -8.02
N THR A 123 13.56 6.35 -6.71
CA THR A 123 14.72 6.59 -5.85
C THR A 123 15.42 5.29 -5.51
N TRP A 124 14.67 4.20 -5.31
CA TRP A 124 15.22 2.85 -5.20
C TRP A 124 15.96 2.45 -6.48
N GLN A 125 15.34 2.63 -7.64
CA GLN A 125 15.94 2.32 -8.94
C GLN A 125 17.23 3.12 -9.17
N LEU A 126 17.25 4.42 -8.85
CA LEU A 126 18.47 5.24 -8.92
C LEU A 126 19.60 4.63 -8.08
N LEU A 127 19.33 4.30 -6.81
CA LEU A 127 20.33 3.70 -5.92
C LEU A 127 20.82 2.37 -6.48
N HIS A 128 19.91 1.51 -6.93
CA HIS A 128 20.26 0.21 -7.50
C HIS A 128 21.11 0.35 -8.78
N THR A 129 20.81 1.30 -9.65
CA THR A 129 21.62 1.56 -10.86
C THR A 129 23.04 2.02 -10.53
N GLU A 130 23.21 2.89 -9.53
CA GLU A 130 24.51 3.50 -9.18
C GLU A 130 25.36 2.61 -8.25
N LEU A 131 24.73 1.70 -7.51
CA LEU A 131 25.37 0.87 -6.48
C LEU A 131 25.42 -0.61 -6.84
N GLY A 132 24.56 -1.06 -7.77
CA GLY A 132 24.28 -2.48 -7.95
C GLY A 132 23.37 -3.00 -6.84
N GLU A 133 23.66 -4.21 -6.36
CA GLU A 133 22.92 -4.81 -5.25
C GLU A 133 23.03 -3.95 -3.98
N ILE A 134 21.89 -3.48 -3.49
CA ILE A 134 21.76 -2.70 -2.26
C ILE A 134 21.89 -3.64 -1.06
N SER A 135 22.97 -3.50 -0.30
CA SER A 135 23.25 -4.34 0.87
C SER A 135 23.76 -3.54 2.05
N TRP A 136 23.39 -3.96 3.26
CA TRP A 136 23.92 -3.43 4.52
C TRP A 136 25.42 -3.68 4.65
N ALA A 137 25.89 -4.88 4.29
CA ALA A 137 27.32 -5.23 4.34
C ALA A 137 28.19 -4.32 3.46
N ARG A 138 27.62 -3.71 2.42
CA ARG A 138 28.28 -2.77 1.51
C ARG A 138 27.81 -1.33 1.68
N PHE A 139 27.09 -1.02 2.77
CA PHE A 139 26.54 0.30 2.99
C PHE A 139 27.64 1.33 3.26
N ASP A 140 27.67 2.37 2.43
CA ASP A 140 28.59 3.51 2.52
C ASP A 140 27.77 4.80 2.55
N LEU A 141 27.75 5.47 3.70
CA LEU A 141 26.96 6.68 3.89
C LEU A 141 27.31 7.79 2.88
N ASP A 142 28.60 8.00 2.64
CA ASP A 142 29.10 9.10 1.80
C ASP A 142 28.75 8.85 0.33
N ARG A 143 28.83 7.60 -0.12
CA ARG A 143 28.44 7.22 -1.49
C ARG A 143 26.94 7.43 -1.71
N TYR A 144 26.09 7.04 -0.75
CA TYR A 144 24.64 7.24 -0.84
C TYR A 144 24.27 8.73 -0.80
N GLU A 145 24.91 9.51 0.09
CA GLU A 145 24.72 10.96 0.15
C GLU A 145 25.09 11.63 -1.18
N LEU A 146 26.21 11.24 -1.77
CA LEU A 146 26.66 11.80 -3.04
C LEU A 146 25.63 11.55 -4.17
N ILE A 147 25.16 10.31 -4.32
CA ILE A 147 24.17 9.94 -5.36
C ILE A 147 22.86 10.72 -5.17
N LEU A 148 22.30 10.69 -3.96
CA LEU A 148 21.03 11.37 -3.66
C LEU A 148 21.18 12.89 -3.73
N GLY A 149 22.35 13.41 -3.33
CA GLY A 149 22.71 14.82 -3.42
C GLY A 149 22.74 15.31 -4.86
N ARG A 150 23.39 14.57 -5.78
CA ARG A 150 23.41 14.87 -7.22
C ARG A 150 21.99 14.87 -7.81
N ALA A 151 21.21 13.83 -7.52
CA ALA A 151 19.84 13.73 -8.01
C ALA A 151 18.95 14.87 -7.50
N ALA A 152 19.05 15.24 -6.22
CA ALA A 152 18.34 16.37 -5.65
C ALA A 152 18.74 17.71 -6.28
N GLN A 153 20.03 17.94 -6.52
CA GLN A 153 20.53 19.15 -7.20
C GLN A 153 20.03 19.24 -8.65
N ALA A 154 19.90 18.09 -9.33
CA ALA A 154 19.30 18.00 -10.65
C ALA A 154 17.75 18.13 -10.65
N GLY A 155 17.13 18.49 -9.52
CA GLY A 155 15.68 18.70 -9.42
C GLY A 155 14.86 17.41 -9.31
N GLN A 156 15.49 16.25 -9.16
CA GLN A 156 14.75 15.00 -9.00
C GLN A 156 14.09 14.93 -7.62
N ARG A 157 12.81 14.54 -7.60
CA ARG A 157 12.07 14.35 -6.35
C ARG A 157 12.43 13.00 -5.74
N LEU A 158 13.15 13.02 -4.62
CA LEU A 158 13.58 11.80 -3.92
C LEU A 158 12.45 11.12 -3.11
N TYR A 159 11.46 11.87 -2.66
CA TYR A 159 10.44 11.36 -1.74
C TYR A 159 9.08 11.23 -2.42
N SER A 160 8.32 10.24 -1.99
CA SER A 160 6.87 10.18 -2.24
C SER A 160 6.13 11.20 -1.36
N PRO A 161 5.00 11.76 -1.84
CA PRO A 161 4.13 12.60 -1.01
C PRO A 161 3.31 11.80 0.02
N ALA A 162 3.36 10.46 0.00
CA ALA A 162 2.72 9.58 0.97
C ALA A 162 3.75 9.04 1.97
N TYR A 163 3.32 8.83 3.23
CA TYR A 163 4.17 8.37 4.34
C TYR A 163 5.44 9.22 4.51
N VAL A 164 5.26 10.55 4.52
CA VAL A 164 6.39 11.49 4.67
C VAL A 164 6.98 11.36 6.07
N ILE A 165 8.24 10.94 6.13
CA ILE A 165 9.01 10.90 7.37
C ILE A 165 9.56 12.30 7.66
N PRO A 166 9.26 12.89 8.84
CA PRO A 166 9.90 14.12 9.29
C PRO A 166 11.43 13.94 9.38
N PRO A 167 12.25 14.90 8.90
CA PRO A 167 13.69 14.79 8.99
C PRO A 167 14.15 14.54 10.44
N PRO A 168 14.83 13.44 10.74
CA PRO A 168 15.31 13.17 12.09
C PRO A 168 16.46 14.11 12.44
N PRO A 169 16.63 14.46 13.72
CA PRO A 169 17.65 15.41 14.18
C PRO A 169 19.06 14.78 14.20
N MET A 170 19.58 14.37 13.04
CA MET A 170 20.87 13.67 12.90
C MET A 170 22.05 14.59 12.49
N GLY A 171 21.88 15.91 12.67
CA GLY A 171 22.95 16.91 12.54
C GLY A 171 23.44 17.20 11.11
N ALA A 172 22.83 16.67 10.06
CA ALA A 172 23.17 17.00 8.68
C ALA A 172 22.31 18.14 8.12
N ALA A 173 22.88 18.93 7.21
CA ALA A 173 22.16 20.01 6.53
C ALA A 173 21.04 19.48 5.59
N ARG A 174 21.26 18.32 4.97
CA ARG A 174 20.34 17.72 4.01
C ARG A 174 19.48 16.65 4.68
N LYS A 175 18.16 16.72 4.46
CA LYS A 175 17.22 15.74 5.05
C LYS A 175 17.48 14.29 4.64
N HIS A 176 17.96 14.03 3.41
CA HIS A 176 18.28 12.66 2.99
C HIS A 176 19.48 12.10 3.75
N THR A 177 20.50 12.91 4.01
CA THR A 177 21.61 12.52 4.88
C THR A 177 21.11 12.20 6.28
N ASN A 178 20.20 13.00 6.83
CA ASN A 178 19.63 12.71 8.15
C ASN A 178 18.88 11.37 8.19
N HIS A 179 18.10 11.02 7.16
CA HIS A 179 17.47 9.69 7.08
C HIS A 179 18.48 8.56 6.94
N LEU A 180 19.55 8.73 6.15
CA LEU A 180 20.60 7.72 6.02
C LEU A 180 21.37 7.52 7.33
N ARG A 181 21.67 8.59 8.06
CA ARG A 181 22.30 8.52 9.39
C ARG A 181 21.40 7.83 10.41
N LEU A 182 20.09 8.13 10.39
CA LEU A 182 19.12 7.43 11.22
C LEU A 182 19.11 5.93 10.92
N LEU A 183 19.05 5.57 9.63
CA LEU A 183 19.09 4.17 9.21
C LEU A 183 20.36 3.47 9.70
N GLN A 184 21.53 4.08 9.50
CA GLN A 184 22.80 3.55 9.97
C GLN A 184 22.80 3.35 11.50
N HIS A 185 22.33 4.35 12.25
CA HIS A 185 22.24 4.30 13.70
C HIS A 185 21.32 3.17 14.18
N VAL A 186 20.14 3.03 13.57
CA VAL A 186 19.16 2.00 13.91
C VAL A 186 19.69 0.59 13.59
N MET A 187 20.32 0.41 12.43
CA MET A 187 20.92 -0.87 12.04
C MET A 187 22.07 -1.27 12.96
N ALA A 188 22.93 -0.32 13.34
CA ALA A 188 24.03 -0.57 14.29
C ALA A 188 23.53 -0.76 15.74
N GLY A 189 22.32 -0.31 16.07
CA GLY A 189 21.72 -0.36 17.40
C GLY A 189 20.98 -1.66 17.73
N GLY A 190 21.23 -2.75 16.99
CA GLY A 190 20.66 -4.07 17.27
C GLY A 190 19.15 -4.16 17.05
N LEU A 191 18.59 -3.38 16.12
CA LEU A 191 17.16 -3.47 15.79
C LEU A 191 16.79 -4.86 15.26
N VAL A 192 17.65 -5.46 14.42
CA VAL A 192 17.36 -6.72 13.73
C VAL A 192 17.15 -7.86 14.71
N GLU A 193 18.05 -7.99 15.69
CA GLU A 193 17.98 -9.02 16.74
C GLU A 193 16.72 -8.85 17.59
N ARG A 194 16.35 -7.60 17.92
CA ARG A 194 15.13 -7.31 18.67
C ARG A 194 13.86 -7.60 17.88
N LEU A 195 13.86 -7.35 16.57
CA LEU A 195 12.74 -7.69 15.69
C LEU A 195 12.56 -9.21 15.58
N LEU A 196 13.65 -9.96 15.45
CA LEU A 196 13.62 -11.43 15.40
C LEU A 196 13.14 -12.04 16.73
N ALA A 197 13.41 -11.37 17.85
CA ALA A 197 12.96 -11.79 19.18
C ALA A 197 11.55 -11.31 19.55
N ALA A 198 10.91 -10.47 18.72
CA ALA A 198 9.61 -9.89 19.01
C ALA A 198 8.51 -10.97 19.02
N GLY A 199 7.72 -11.02 20.08
CA GLY A 199 6.65 -12.01 20.27
C GLY A 199 5.36 -11.73 19.50
N GLY A 200 5.28 -10.65 18.73
CA GLY A 200 4.08 -10.32 17.96
C GLY A 200 4.07 -8.90 17.39
N MET A 201 2.99 -8.56 16.66
CA MET A 201 2.86 -7.30 15.93
C MET A 201 2.97 -6.06 16.83
N ALA A 202 2.37 -6.11 18.01
CA ALA A 202 2.42 -5.01 18.98
C ALA A 202 3.84 -4.73 19.50
N GLU A 203 4.67 -5.77 19.66
CA GLU A 203 6.06 -5.62 20.06
C GLU A 203 6.92 -5.07 18.93
N THR A 204 6.75 -5.59 17.70
CA THR A 204 7.36 -5.02 16.50
C THR A 204 7.01 -3.54 16.36
N PHE A 205 5.75 -3.18 16.57
CA PHE A 205 5.31 -1.79 16.57
C PHE A 205 6.04 -0.93 17.61
N ARG A 206 6.15 -1.39 18.87
CA ARG A 206 6.87 -0.65 19.92
C ARG A 206 8.34 -0.41 19.55
N LEU A 207 9.02 -1.44 19.03
CA LEU A 207 10.41 -1.32 18.60
C LEU A 207 10.61 -0.27 17.51
N LEU A 208 9.67 -0.19 16.55
CA LEU A 208 9.71 0.80 15.48
C LEU A 208 9.23 2.18 15.94
N HIS A 209 8.32 2.24 16.91
CA HIS A 209 7.83 3.49 17.49
C HIS A 209 8.94 4.25 18.22
N ASP A 210 9.87 3.54 18.85
CA ASP A 210 11.03 4.12 19.53
C ASP A 210 12.07 4.72 18.57
N ILE A 211 11.92 4.51 17.26
CA ILE A 211 12.79 5.13 16.25
C ILE A 211 12.41 6.62 16.10
N PRO A 212 13.38 7.55 16.21
CA PRO A 212 13.15 8.96 15.98
C PRO A 212 12.39 9.24 14.68
N SER A 213 11.46 10.20 14.73
CA SER A 213 10.59 10.63 13.63
C SER A 213 9.48 9.66 13.20
N PHE A 214 9.40 8.44 13.73
CA PHE A 214 8.36 7.50 13.28
C PHE A 214 7.00 7.86 13.89
N GLY A 215 6.92 7.93 15.22
CA GLY A 215 5.65 8.09 15.94
C GLY A 215 4.62 7.01 15.57
N ASP A 216 3.37 7.16 16.02
CA ASP A 216 2.32 6.14 15.85
C ASP A 216 2.11 5.72 14.40
N PHE A 217 1.92 6.70 13.52
CA PHE A 217 1.52 6.42 12.15
C PHE A 217 2.62 5.70 11.36
N LEU A 218 3.85 6.23 11.34
CA LEU A 218 4.90 5.63 10.53
C LEU A 218 5.39 4.32 11.13
N ALA A 219 5.47 4.21 12.47
CA ALA A 219 5.82 2.95 13.11
C ALA A 219 4.86 1.83 12.72
N TYR A 220 3.55 2.10 12.70
CA TYR A 220 2.57 1.12 12.22
C TYR A 220 2.72 0.82 10.72
N GLN A 221 2.97 1.83 9.88
CA GLN A 221 3.20 1.59 8.46
C GLN A 221 4.43 0.70 8.22
N HIS A 222 5.53 0.93 8.93
CA HIS A 222 6.75 0.13 8.87
C HIS A 222 6.56 -1.28 9.46
N THR A 223 5.75 -1.42 10.51
CA THR A 223 5.38 -2.72 11.09
C THR A 223 4.71 -3.60 10.04
N VAL A 224 3.72 -3.05 9.33
CA VAL A 224 3.04 -3.75 8.22
C VAL A 224 4.01 -4.06 7.08
N ASP A 225 4.89 -3.10 6.71
CA ASP A 225 5.85 -3.31 5.61
C ASP A 225 6.83 -4.47 5.92
N LEU A 226 7.31 -4.58 7.17
CA LEU A 226 8.09 -5.73 7.63
C LEU A 226 7.24 -7.00 7.73
N GLY A 227 5.96 -6.87 8.07
CA GLY A 227 4.98 -7.95 8.09
C GLY A 227 4.80 -8.66 6.74
N TYR A 228 5.22 -8.05 5.63
CA TYR A 228 5.27 -8.73 4.33
C TYR A 228 6.46 -9.67 4.14
N SER A 229 7.45 -9.64 5.04
CA SER A 229 8.63 -10.51 5.02
C SER A 229 8.51 -11.67 6.01
N ASP A 230 9.45 -12.61 5.95
CA ASP A 230 9.57 -13.72 6.92
C ASP A 230 10.42 -13.35 8.16
N ILE A 231 10.83 -12.08 8.29
CA ILE A 231 11.62 -11.60 9.44
C ILE A 231 10.77 -11.53 10.71
N VAL A 232 9.48 -11.24 10.55
CA VAL A 232 8.50 -11.19 11.63
C VAL A 232 7.33 -12.11 11.26
N ASN A 233 6.86 -12.86 12.24
CA ASN A 233 5.75 -13.79 12.07
C ASN A 233 4.69 -13.53 13.15
N PHE A 234 3.75 -12.64 12.82
CA PHE A 234 2.59 -12.30 13.62
C PHE A 234 1.34 -12.33 12.74
N ASP A 235 0.16 -12.43 13.37
CA ASP A 235 -1.10 -12.29 12.65
C ASP A 235 -1.32 -10.80 12.32
N GLU A 236 -1.73 -10.52 11.09
CA GLU A 236 -2.05 -9.16 10.65
C GLU A 236 -3.33 -8.61 11.31
N ASP A 237 -4.11 -9.50 11.94
CA ASP A 237 -5.27 -9.14 12.76
C ASP A 237 -4.95 -9.00 14.26
N ASP A 238 -3.68 -9.08 14.68
CA ASP A 238 -3.28 -8.94 16.10
C ASP A 238 -3.31 -7.49 16.60
N PHE A 239 -2.96 -6.53 15.75
CA PHE A 239 -2.72 -5.15 16.18
C PHE A 239 -2.98 -4.13 15.06
N VAL A 240 -3.59 -3.00 15.41
CA VAL A 240 -3.86 -1.92 14.47
C VAL A 240 -3.70 -0.56 15.12
N VAL A 241 -3.20 0.42 14.34
CA VAL A 241 -3.13 1.82 14.75
C VAL A 241 -3.86 2.70 13.74
N ALA A 242 -4.86 3.45 14.21
CA ALA A 242 -5.61 4.36 13.36
C ALA A 242 -4.80 5.64 13.07
N GLY A 243 -4.25 5.73 11.85
CA GLY A 243 -3.63 6.97 11.37
C GLY A 243 -4.64 8.13 11.18
N PRO A 244 -4.18 9.39 11.02
CA PRO A 244 -5.06 10.57 10.98
C PRO A 244 -6.18 10.51 9.93
N GLY A 245 -5.90 9.92 8.76
CA GLY A 245 -6.92 9.74 7.72
C GLY A 245 -7.98 8.72 8.10
N ALA A 246 -7.58 7.62 8.76
CA ALA A 246 -8.53 6.60 9.22
C ALA A 246 -9.41 7.14 10.35
N ARG A 247 -8.83 7.90 11.29
CA ARG A 247 -9.59 8.58 12.36
C ARG A 247 -10.65 9.53 11.78
N ASP A 248 -10.29 10.35 10.79
CA ASP A 248 -11.26 11.18 10.06
C ASP A 248 -12.35 10.36 9.37
N GLY A 249 -12.00 9.23 8.75
CA GLY A 249 -12.96 8.35 8.08
C GLY A 249 -13.95 7.73 9.05
N ILE A 250 -13.44 7.22 10.18
CA ILE A 250 -14.24 6.69 11.29
C ILE A 250 -15.15 7.77 11.85
N ARG A 251 -14.65 9.00 12.06
CA ARG A 251 -15.43 10.15 12.51
C ARG A 251 -16.59 10.47 11.60
N LYS A 252 -16.37 10.40 10.28
CA LYS A 252 -17.41 10.60 9.27
C LYS A 252 -18.43 9.46 9.27
N CYS A 253 -18.00 8.21 9.47
CA CYS A 253 -18.87 7.05 9.50
C CYS A 253 -19.75 6.99 10.74
N PHE A 254 -19.26 7.41 11.91
CA PHE A 254 -19.91 7.11 13.20
C PHE A 254 -20.08 8.32 14.14
N GLY A 255 -19.64 9.51 13.73
CA GLY A 255 -19.75 10.73 14.52
C GLY A 255 -18.86 10.74 15.77
N PRO A 256 -19.11 11.68 16.72
CA PRO A 256 -18.23 11.91 17.88
C PRO A 256 -18.08 10.73 18.83
N ALA A 257 -19.09 9.84 18.87
CA ALA A 257 -19.10 8.70 19.79
C ALA A 257 -17.96 7.70 19.49
N ALA A 258 -17.41 7.73 18.28
CA ALA A 258 -16.31 6.88 17.84
C ALA A 258 -14.92 7.33 18.32
N ASP A 259 -14.79 8.56 18.84
CA ASP A 259 -13.50 9.13 19.24
C ASP A 259 -12.90 8.32 20.40
N GLY A 260 -11.67 7.83 20.22
CA GLY A 260 -10.94 7.04 21.21
C GLY A 260 -11.26 5.54 21.24
N ILE A 261 -12.09 5.04 20.30
CA ILE A 261 -12.36 3.59 20.12
C ILE A 261 -12.09 3.15 18.67
N GLU A 262 -11.20 3.86 17.97
CA GLU A 262 -10.93 3.63 16.55
C GLU A 262 -10.42 2.22 16.27
N HIS A 263 -9.63 1.62 17.16
CA HIS A 263 -9.12 0.26 17.00
C HIS A 263 -10.25 -0.78 17.10
N GLU A 264 -11.17 -0.61 18.05
CA GLU A 264 -12.34 -1.47 18.22
C GLU A 264 -13.29 -1.35 17.04
N ILE A 265 -13.43 -0.16 16.46
CA ILE A 265 -14.23 0.05 15.24
C ILE A 265 -13.60 -0.64 14.04
N ILE A 266 -12.27 -0.55 13.87
CA ILE A 266 -11.58 -1.25 12.78
C ILE A 266 -11.78 -2.76 12.93
N ARG A 267 -11.58 -3.30 14.13
CA ARG A 267 -11.82 -4.71 14.41
C ARG A 267 -13.26 -5.13 14.14
N TYR A 268 -14.23 -4.33 14.60
CA TYR A 268 -15.65 -4.57 14.32
C TYR A 268 -15.92 -4.67 12.82
N VAL A 269 -15.46 -3.72 12.00
CA VAL A 269 -15.72 -3.78 10.55
C VAL A 269 -15.00 -4.93 9.89
N THR A 270 -13.80 -5.30 10.34
CA THR A 270 -13.07 -6.47 9.85
C THR A 270 -13.84 -7.76 10.15
N GLU A 271 -14.36 -7.93 11.37
CA GLU A 271 -15.14 -9.11 11.78
C GLU A 271 -16.50 -9.21 11.07
N HIS A 272 -17.12 -8.08 10.72
CA HIS A 272 -18.48 -8.03 10.17
C HIS A 272 -18.54 -7.73 8.65
N GLN A 273 -17.41 -7.81 7.93
CA GLN A 273 -17.34 -7.38 6.53
C GLN A 273 -18.31 -8.12 5.62
N GLU A 274 -18.45 -9.44 5.77
CA GLU A 274 -19.34 -10.26 4.94
C GLU A 274 -20.80 -9.84 5.13
N GLN A 275 -21.20 -9.54 6.38
CA GLN A 275 -22.55 -9.09 6.70
C GLN A 275 -22.85 -7.74 6.05
N HIS A 276 -21.90 -6.81 6.06
CA HIS A 276 -22.09 -5.49 5.47
C HIS A 276 -22.07 -5.51 3.94
N PHE A 277 -21.23 -6.34 3.32
CA PHE A 277 -21.28 -6.57 1.87
C PHE A 277 -22.63 -7.18 1.47
N ALA A 278 -23.09 -8.23 2.18
CA ALA A 278 -24.38 -8.87 1.91
C ALA A 278 -25.57 -7.92 2.09
N ARG A 279 -25.60 -7.13 3.18
CA ARG A 279 -26.65 -6.12 3.44
C ARG A 279 -26.82 -5.14 2.29
N LEU A 280 -25.72 -4.76 1.64
CA LEU A 280 -25.70 -3.81 0.53
C LEU A 280 -25.78 -4.47 -0.85
N GLY A 281 -25.92 -5.81 -0.91
CA GLY A 281 -25.91 -6.56 -2.18
C GLY A 281 -24.60 -6.42 -2.96
N LEU A 282 -23.48 -6.20 -2.28
CA LEU A 282 -22.17 -5.99 -2.90
C LEU A 282 -21.43 -7.32 -3.04
N ARG A 283 -20.92 -7.60 -4.23
CA ARG A 283 -19.99 -8.71 -4.45
C ARG A 283 -18.58 -8.29 -4.04
N PHE A 284 -17.97 -9.05 -3.13
CA PHE A 284 -16.58 -8.87 -2.72
C PHE A 284 -15.96 -10.24 -2.44
N ASP A 285 -15.22 -10.77 -3.42
CA ASP A 285 -14.65 -12.12 -3.34
C ASP A 285 -13.30 -12.14 -2.59
N GLY A 286 -12.85 -11.00 -2.07
CA GLY A 286 -11.52 -10.86 -1.47
C GLY A 286 -10.38 -10.91 -2.49
N LEU A 287 -9.15 -10.84 -1.99
CA LEU A 287 -7.94 -10.87 -2.81
C LEU A 287 -7.76 -12.28 -3.37
N LEU A 288 -7.74 -12.37 -4.71
CA LEU A 288 -7.64 -13.62 -5.47
C LEU A 288 -8.66 -14.69 -5.06
N GLY A 289 -9.84 -14.29 -4.55
CA GLY A 289 -10.88 -15.24 -4.13
C GLY A 289 -10.60 -15.99 -2.84
N ARG A 290 -9.49 -15.70 -2.14
CA ARG A 290 -8.96 -16.54 -1.05
C ARG A 290 -8.68 -15.78 0.24
N ARG A 291 -8.44 -14.47 0.16
CA ARG A 291 -8.06 -13.65 1.32
C ARG A 291 -9.06 -12.52 1.53
N ARG A 292 -9.72 -12.52 2.69
CA ARG A 292 -10.62 -11.44 3.15
C ARG A 292 -9.82 -10.21 3.58
N LEU A 293 -10.50 -9.09 3.82
CA LEU A 293 -9.85 -7.89 4.37
C LEU A 293 -9.36 -8.17 5.80
N HIS A 294 -8.14 -7.76 6.12
CA HIS A 294 -7.58 -7.79 7.47
C HIS A 294 -7.62 -6.39 8.10
N LEU A 295 -7.26 -6.25 9.39
CA LEU A 295 -7.29 -4.98 10.13
C LEU A 295 -6.57 -3.85 9.39
N VAL A 296 -5.41 -4.13 8.81
CA VAL A 296 -4.64 -3.15 8.03
C VAL A 296 -5.38 -2.66 6.79
N ASP A 297 -6.10 -3.55 6.10
CA ASP A 297 -6.86 -3.19 4.91
C ASP A 297 -8.07 -2.35 5.28
N CYS A 298 -8.80 -2.73 6.34
CA CYS A 298 -9.92 -1.95 6.86
C CYS A 298 -9.50 -0.57 7.40
N GLN A 299 -8.37 -0.50 8.11
CA GLN A 299 -7.76 0.76 8.53
C GLN A 299 -7.43 1.66 7.34
N ASN A 300 -6.86 1.09 6.27
CA ASN A 300 -6.54 1.83 5.06
C ASN A 300 -7.81 2.31 4.33
N LEU A 301 -8.85 1.48 4.26
CA LEU A 301 -10.15 1.84 3.68
C LEU A 301 -10.79 3.03 4.40
N PHE A 302 -10.64 3.18 5.71
CA PHE A 302 -11.13 4.37 6.41
C PHE A 302 -10.40 5.66 5.98
N CYS A 303 -9.09 5.58 5.70
CA CYS A 303 -8.35 6.72 5.15
C CYS A 303 -8.85 7.11 3.74
N GLU A 304 -9.18 6.11 2.93
CA GLU A 304 -9.69 6.34 1.58
C GLU A 304 -11.15 6.79 1.56
N VAL A 305 -12.01 6.29 2.46
CA VAL A 305 -13.40 6.77 2.58
C VAL A 305 -13.45 8.21 3.08
N ASP A 306 -12.56 8.63 4.00
CA ASP A 306 -12.44 10.05 4.37
C ASP A 306 -12.24 10.88 3.11
N LYS A 307 -11.26 10.50 2.27
CA LYS A 307 -10.94 11.20 1.02
C LYS A 307 -12.12 11.23 0.07
N TYR A 308 -12.77 10.08 -0.18
CA TYR A 308 -13.91 9.96 -1.09
C TYR A 308 -15.12 10.80 -0.61
N ALA A 309 -15.43 10.71 0.69
CA ALA A 309 -16.55 11.40 1.31
C ALA A 309 -16.43 12.94 1.26
N ARG A 310 -15.23 13.50 1.09
CA ARG A 310 -15.08 14.97 0.89
C ARG A 310 -15.87 15.49 -0.31
N VAL A 311 -16.09 14.65 -1.31
CA VAL A 311 -16.84 14.98 -2.53
C VAL A 311 -18.24 14.38 -2.49
N ALA A 312 -18.36 13.11 -2.08
CA ALA A 312 -19.65 12.41 -2.08
C ALA A 312 -20.58 12.83 -0.93
N HIS A 313 -20.03 13.32 0.19
CA HIS A 313 -20.76 13.68 1.41
C HIS A 313 -20.20 14.98 2.01
N PRO A 314 -20.27 16.12 1.30
CA PRO A 314 -19.60 17.35 1.71
C PRO A 314 -20.10 17.90 3.06
N ASP A 315 -21.33 17.56 3.45
CA ASP A 315 -21.95 18.01 4.70
C ASP A 315 -21.51 17.19 5.94
N VAL A 316 -20.78 16.08 5.75
CA VAL A 316 -20.30 15.23 6.83
C VAL A 316 -18.86 15.58 7.19
N ALA A 317 -18.67 16.18 8.37
CA ALA A 317 -17.36 16.61 8.85
C ALA A 317 -16.54 15.48 9.50
N GLY A 318 -15.22 15.48 9.22
CA GLY A 318 -14.21 14.75 10.01
C GLY A 318 -13.50 15.70 11.00
N HIS A 319 -12.41 15.26 11.65
CA HIS A 319 -11.66 16.11 12.57
C HIS A 319 -10.92 17.25 11.86
N SER A 320 -10.30 16.95 10.72
CA SER A 320 -9.38 17.89 10.06
C SER A 320 -10.04 19.00 9.23
N GLY A 321 -11.36 18.93 9.00
CA GLY A 321 -12.08 19.87 8.11
C GLY A 321 -11.63 19.83 6.64
N ARG A 322 -10.86 18.82 6.22
CA ARG A 322 -10.40 18.70 4.83
C ARG A 322 -11.58 18.47 3.87
N SER A 323 -11.70 19.34 2.86
CA SER A 323 -12.84 19.35 1.92
C SER A 323 -12.48 19.00 0.47
N ARG A 324 -11.20 18.81 0.13
CA ARG A 324 -10.75 18.56 -1.26
C ARG A 324 -9.86 17.33 -1.38
N ILE A 325 -9.90 16.69 -2.56
CA ILE A 325 -8.96 15.65 -2.96
C ILE A 325 -7.88 16.28 -3.85
N LYS A 326 -6.63 16.29 -3.38
CA LYS A 326 -5.52 16.97 -4.06
C LYS A 326 -4.92 16.17 -5.22
N GLN A 327 -4.97 14.84 -5.16
CA GLN A 327 -4.29 13.98 -6.13
C GLN A 327 -5.24 13.51 -7.23
N THR A 328 -4.91 13.83 -8.47
CA THR A 328 -5.57 13.33 -9.67
C THR A 328 -4.99 11.97 -10.05
N PHE A 329 -5.83 11.06 -10.50
CA PHE A 329 -5.39 9.78 -11.05
C PHE A 329 -4.84 9.98 -12.46
N ARG A 330 -3.73 9.31 -12.75
CA ARG A 330 -3.20 9.15 -14.10
C ARG A 330 -2.84 7.68 -14.27
N PRO A 331 -3.43 6.97 -15.26
CA PRO A 331 -3.04 5.60 -15.53
C PRO A 331 -1.57 5.60 -15.95
N LEU A 332 -0.81 4.62 -15.45
CA LEU A 332 0.52 4.33 -15.98
C LEU A 332 0.39 3.17 -16.96
N ALA A 333 1.23 3.19 -18.00
CA ALA A 333 1.26 2.16 -19.03
C ALA A 333 1.76 0.81 -18.50
N GLU A 334 2.58 0.80 -17.43
CA GLU A 334 3.05 -0.46 -16.88
C GLU A 334 1.89 -1.28 -16.30
N PRO A 335 1.78 -2.58 -16.68
CA PRO A 335 0.79 -3.49 -16.12
C PRO A 335 0.85 -3.53 -14.60
N LEU A 336 -0.28 -3.88 -13.99
CA LEU A 336 -0.30 -4.22 -12.57
C LEU A 336 0.35 -5.59 -12.37
N THR A 337 1.13 -5.72 -11.30
CA THR A 337 1.62 -7.00 -10.82
C THR A 337 0.72 -7.50 -9.69
N ALA A 338 0.64 -8.82 -9.55
CA ALA A 338 -0.03 -9.47 -8.43
C ALA A 338 0.86 -10.60 -7.91
N TRP A 339 1.85 -10.22 -7.10
CA TRP A 339 2.66 -11.16 -6.35
C TRP A 339 2.75 -10.66 -4.91
N PHE A 340 2.32 -11.51 -3.99
CA PHE A 340 2.09 -11.21 -2.58
C PHE A 340 3.10 -11.96 -1.71
N PRO A 341 3.22 -11.63 -0.41
CA PRO A 341 4.08 -12.38 0.50
C PRO A 341 3.88 -13.89 0.36
N PRO A 342 4.93 -14.70 0.11
CA PRO A 342 4.83 -16.15 -0.05
C PRO A 342 4.09 -16.83 1.10
N LYS A 343 4.30 -16.37 2.35
CA LYS A 343 3.59 -16.89 3.53
C LYS A 343 2.07 -16.76 3.49
N TRP A 344 1.52 -15.94 2.59
CA TRP A 344 0.07 -15.85 2.37
C TRP A 344 -0.47 -16.98 1.45
N ASN A 345 0.39 -17.76 0.80
CA ASN A 345 0.00 -18.87 -0.09
C ASN A 345 -0.99 -18.47 -1.20
N LEU A 346 -0.80 -17.27 -1.77
CA LEU A 346 -1.67 -16.72 -2.82
C LEU A 346 -1.09 -16.81 -4.23
N ASN A 347 0.22 -16.97 -4.36
CA ASN A 347 0.91 -16.79 -5.64
C ASN A 347 0.70 -17.96 -6.62
N ASP A 348 0.33 -19.15 -6.13
CA ASP A 348 0.08 -20.34 -6.97
C ASP A 348 -1.15 -20.17 -7.89
N ALA A 349 -2.06 -19.26 -7.54
CA ALA A 349 -3.20 -18.91 -8.38
C ALA A 349 -2.83 -17.89 -9.48
N ALA A 350 -1.74 -17.12 -9.29
CA ALA A 350 -1.27 -16.12 -10.27
C ALA A 350 -0.41 -16.73 -11.38
N THR A 351 0.22 -17.89 -11.11
CA THR A 351 1.16 -18.56 -12.03
C THR A 351 0.53 -19.23 -13.25
N ALA A 352 -0.80 -19.36 -13.31
CA ALA A 352 -1.47 -19.90 -14.50
C ALA A 352 -1.44 -18.92 -15.70
N ASP A 353 -1.36 -17.61 -15.46
CA ASP A 353 -1.37 -16.58 -16.52
C ASP A 353 -0.06 -15.76 -16.63
N SER A 354 0.84 -15.81 -15.63
CA SER A 354 2.01 -14.90 -15.57
C SER A 354 3.38 -15.52 -15.87
N ALA A 355 3.48 -16.84 -16.08
CA ALA A 355 4.76 -17.54 -16.24
C ALA A 355 5.56 -17.13 -17.50
N GLU A 356 4.93 -16.45 -18.45
CA GLU A 356 5.57 -16.00 -19.70
C GLU A 356 6.19 -14.58 -19.60
N ALA A 357 5.75 -13.75 -18.64
CA ALA A 357 6.16 -12.34 -18.56
C ALA A 357 7.43 -12.08 -17.72
N THR A 358 7.74 -12.93 -16.74
CA THR A 358 8.79 -12.64 -15.74
C THR A 358 10.22 -12.94 -16.21
N ARG A 359 10.40 -13.64 -17.33
CA ARG A 359 11.74 -13.97 -17.87
C ARG A 359 12.36 -12.87 -18.76
N SER A 360 11.65 -11.77 -19.01
CA SER A 360 12.05 -10.79 -20.05
C SER A 360 12.41 -9.39 -19.53
N CYS A 361 12.51 -9.16 -18.22
CA CYS A 361 12.74 -7.80 -17.67
C CYS A 361 14.21 -7.44 -17.39
N TRP A 362 15.20 -8.23 -17.82
CA TRP A 362 16.61 -7.86 -17.73
C TRP A 362 17.32 -8.18 -19.05
N PRO A 363 17.80 -7.18 -19.83
CA PRO A 363 18.75 -7.47 -20.88
C PRO A 363 20.10 -7.82 -20.23
N SER A 364 20.46 -9.10 -20.28
CA SER A 364 21.83 -9.54 -20.05
C SER A 364 22.73 -8.96 -21.16
N GLN A 365 23.41 -7.85 -20.89
CA GLN A 365 24.50 -7.39 -21.76
C GLN A 365 25.76 -8.18 -21.40
N THR A 366 26.06 -9.21 -22.18
CA THR A 366 27.41 -9.76 -22.28
C THR A 366 28.26 -8.82 -23.13
N PRO A 367 29.48 -8.45 -22.70
CA PRO A 367 30.36 -7.62 -23.51
C PRO A 367 30.97 -8.44 -24.66
N THR A 368 30.79 -7.96 -25.88
CA THR A 368 31.43 -8.49 -27.09
C THR A 368 32.93 -8.17 -27.07
N PRO A 369 33.84 -9.14 -27.26
CA PRO A 369 35.26 -8.84 -27.40
C PRO A 369 35.53 -8.25 -28.79
N SER A 370 36.19 -7.09 -28.81
CA SER A 370 36.71 -6.46 -30.03
C SER A 370 37.84 -7.31 -30.62
N ALA A 371 37.62 -7.86 -31.82
CA ALA A 371 38.69 -8.38 -32.66
C ALA A 371 39.28 -7.24 -33.48
N THR A 372 40.58 -6.99 -33.30
CA THR A 372 41.39 -6.16 -34.20
C THR A 372 42.43 -7.06 -34.82
N THR A 373 42.44 -7.13 -36.15
CA THR A 373 43.57 -7.57 -37.01
C THR A 373 43.21 -7.25 -38.46
N PRO A 374 44.16 -7.17 -39.40
CA PRO A 374 45.49 -7.79 -39.42
C PRO A 374 46.64 -6.94 -38.87
#